data_AF-A0A1H1JS20-F1
#
_entry.id   AF-A0A1H1JS20-F1
#
_cell.length_a   1.000
_cell.length_b   1.000
_cell.length_c   1.000
_cell.angle_alpha   90.00
_cell.angle_beta   90.00
_cell.angle_gamma   90.00
#
_symmetry.space_group_name_H-M   'P 1'
#
loop_
_entity.id
_entity.type
_entity.pdbx_description
1 polymer ?
#
loop_
_entity_poly.entity_id
_entity_poly.type
_entity_poly.pdbx_seq_one_letter_code
_entity_poly.pdbx_strand_id
1 'polypeptide(L)'
;MLHAEVYKFQYTRQQGLRRTYDVVLNVAHSEAGVYSYESWVHFNHELKGNGLVFPLVAGTAADAEAEARGRIEDNIEHLAGVSE
;
A
#
# COMPACT_ATOMS: atom_id res chain seq x y z
N MET A 1 -16.52 13.36 -7.48
CA MET A 1 -16.45 12.48 -6.30
C MET A 1 -15.24 11.58 -6.45
N LEU A 2 -14.36 11.48 -5.44
CA LEU A 2 -13.28 10.49 -5.43
C LEU A 2 -13.91 9.10 -5.24
N HIS A 3 -13.71 8.19 -6.20
CA HIS A 3 -13.99 6.78 -5.98
C HIS A 3 -12.77 6.17 -5.32
N ALA A 4 -12.95 5.61 -4.12
CA ALA A 4 -11.88 4.95 -3.39
C ALA A 4 -12.23 3.48 -3.18
N GLU A 5 -11.34 2.60 -3.62
CA GLU A 5 -11.42 1.17 -3.36
C GLU A 5 -10.44 0.79 -2.25
N VAL A 6 -10.90 -0.07 -1.33
CA VAL A 6 -10.13 -0.50 -0.16
C VAL A 6 -9.79 -1.97 -0.29
N TYR A 7 -8.49 -2.26 -0.31
CA TYR A 7 -7.95 -3.61 -0.35
C TYR A 7 -7.30 -3.93 1.00
N LYS A 8 -7.52 -5.16 1.47
CA LYS A 8 -6.90 -5.67 2.69
C LYS A 8 -6.19 -6.97 2.36
N PHE A 9 -4.93 -7.06 2.72
CA PHE A 9 -4.13 -8.25 2.48
C PHE A 9 -3.02 -8.37 3.52
N GLN A 10 -2.43 -9.56 3.58
CA GLN A 10 -1.27 -9.83 4.39
C GLN A 10 -0.03 -9.93 3.50
N TYR A 11 1.09 -9.43 4.01
CA TYR A 11 2.38 -9.57 3.35
C TYR A 11 3.43 -10.02 4.35
N THR A 12 4.04 -11.17 4.08
CA THR A 12 5.17 -11.68 4.84
C THR A 12 6.45 -11.18 4.22
N ARG A 13 7.18 -10.37 4.98
CA ARG A 13 8.50 -9.90 4.57
C ARG A 13 9.43 -11.09 4.38
N GLN A 14 10.19 -11.12 3.29
CA GLN A 14 11.13 -12.19 2.98
C GLN A 14 12.51 -11.97 3.60
N GLN A 15 12.80 -10.73 3.99
CA GLN A 15 14.04 -10.31 4.62
C GLN A 15 13.90 -10.10 6.15
N GLY A 16 15.04 -10.05 6.84
CA GLY A 16 15.12 -9.70 8.27
C GLY A 16 14.31 -10.62 9.19
N LEU A 17 13.47 -10.03 10.07
CA LEU A 17 12.67 -10.77 11.05
C LEU A 17 11.51 -11.57 10.44
N ARG A 18 11.28 -11.47 9.12
CA ARG A 18 10.25 -12.22 8.37
C ARG A 18 8.85 -12.12 8.96
N ARG A 19 8.49 -10.93 9.45
CA ARG A 19 7.17 -10.67 10.01
C ARG A 19 6.10 -10.64 8.93
N THR A 20 4.91 -11.09 9.29
CA THR A 20 3.70 -10.94 8.48
C THR A 20 2.97 -9.68 8.93
N TYR A 21 2.79 -8.75 8.00
CA TYR A 21 2.10 -7.50 8.24
C TYR A 21 0.69 -7.54 7.67
N ASP A 22 -0.25 -6.94 8.40
CA ASP A 22 -1.60 -6.63 7.91
C ASP A 22 -1.56 -5.28 7.19
N VAL A 23 -1.93 -5.27 5.92
CA VAL A 23 -1.90 -4.07 5.08
C VAL A 23 -3.33 -3.67 4.70
N VAL A 24 -3.64 -2.40 4.94
CA VAL A 24 -4.81 -1.72 4.39
C VAL A 24 -4.31 -0.79 3.29
N LEU A 25 -4.88 -0.91 2.09
CA LEU A 25 -4.51 -0.15 0.92
C LEU A 25 -5.76 0.53 0.35
N ASN A 26 -5.78 1.85 0.33
CA ASN A 26 -6.83 2.63 -0.31
C ASN A 26 -6.31 3.13 -1.66
N VAL A 27 -6.97 2.79 -2.76
CA VAL A 27 -6.67 3.33 -4.08
C VAL A 27 -7.78 4.30 -4.46
N ALA A 28 -7.42 5.57 -4.67
CA ALA A 28 -8.34 6.64 -4.97
C ALA A 28 -8.17 7.10 -6.43
N HIS A 29 -9.29 7.24 -7.13
CA HIS A 29 -9.36 7.79 -8.48
C HIS A 29 -9.90 9.21 -8.44
N SER A 30 -9.10 10.15 -8.92
CA SER A 30 -9.47 11.57 -9.02
C SER A 30 -10.28 11.85 -10.29
N GLU A 31 -11.03 12.95 -10.29
CA GLU A 31 -11.76 13.41 -11.49
C GLU A 31 -10.84 13.78 -12.66
N ALA A 32 -9.56 14.03 -12.39
CA ALA A 32 -8.54 14.30 -13.39
C ALA A 32 -7.99 13.04 -14.09
N GLY A 33 -8.51 11.85 -13.76
CA GLY A 33 -8.04 10.58 -14.32
C GLY A 33 -6.77 10.04 -13.68
N VAL A 34 -6.33 10.63 -12.56
CA VAL A 34 -5.11 10.22 -11.85
C VAL A 34 -5.50 9.29 -10.70
N TYR A 35 -4.83 8.14 -10.63
CA TYR A 35 -4.90 7.24 -9.48
C TYR A 35 -3.86 7.62 -8.44
N SER A 36 -4.20 7.44 -7.17
CA SER A 36 -3.32 7.63 -6.03
C SER A 36 -3.63 6.58 -4.97
N TYR A 37 -2.73 6.36 -4.01
CA TYR A 37 -3.00 5.42 -2.93
C TYR A 37 -2.51 5.90 -1.57
N GLU A 38 -3.16 5.41 -0.52
CA GLU A 38 -2.69 5.48 0.86
C GLU A 38 -2.62 4.06 1.41
N SER A 39 -1.67 3.79 2.30
CA SER A 39 -1.63 2.50 2.98
C SER A 39 -1.25 2.61 4.44
N TRP A 40 -1.68 1.62 5.21
CA TRP A 40 -1.34 1.43 6.62
C TRP A 40 -0.86 0.00 6.83
N VAL A 41 0.28 -0.13 7.50
CA VAL A 41 0.95 -1.40 7.75
C VAL A 41 0.92 -1.66 9.25
N HIS A 42 0.32 -2.76 9.66
CA HIS A 42 0.22 -3.16 11.06
C HIS A 42 0.96 -4.48 11.31
N PHE A 43 1.47 -4.63 12.52
CA PHE A 43 1.99 -5.89 13.04
C PHE A 43 1.50 -6.07 14.47
N ASN A 44 0.88 -7.20 14.79
CA ASN A 44 0.31 -7.47 16.11
C ASN A 44 -0.59 -6.33 16.64
N HIS A 45 -1.47 -5.81 15.78
CA HIS A 45 -2.39 -4.69 16.07
C HIS A 45 -1.71 -3.33 16.30
N GLU A 46 -0.40 -3.22 16.11
CA GLU A 46 0.35 -1.96 16.22
C GLU A 46 0.63 -1.39 14.83
N LEU A 47 0.40 -0.08 14.65
CA LEU A 47 0.76 0.62 13.43
C LEU A 47 2.29 0.70 13.30
N LYS A 48 2.84 0.09 12.25
CA LYS A 48 4.29 0.07 11.98
C LYS A 48 4.71 1.08 10.92
N GLY A 49 3.80 1.47 10.04
CA GLY A 49 4.12 2.40 8.97
C GLY A 49 2.92 2.76 8.11
N ASN A 50 3.13 3.73 7.24
CA ASN A 50 2.16 4.17 6.25
C ASN A 50 2.82 4.39 4.89
N GLY A 51 2.14 3.97 3.83
CA GLY A 51 2.49 4.37 2.46
C GLY A 51 1.95 5.77 2.19
N LEU A 52 2.83 6.65 1.74
CA LEU A 52 2.47 8.03 1.39
C LEU A 52 1.63 8.10 0.10
N VAL A 53 0.80 9.15 0.01
CA VAL A 53 0.01 9.50 -1.18
C VAL A 53 0.92 9.86 -2.33
N PHE A 54 1.05 8.96 -3.29
CA PHE A 54 1.72 9.25 -4.55
C PHE A 54 0.80 9.00 -5.74
N PRO A 55 0.93 9.79 -6.82
CA PRO A 55 0.31 9.44 -8.08
C PRO A 55 0.86 8.10 -8.58
N LEU A 56 -0.06 7.28 -9.07
CA LEU A 56 0.20 6.04 -9.76
C LEU A 56 0.28 6.31 -11.26
N VAL A 57 1.08 5.51 -11.94
CA VAL A 57 1.25 5.60 -13.40
C VAL A 57 0.11 4.87 -14.12
N ALA A 58 -0.54 3.93 -13.42
CA ALA A 58 -1.68 3.17 -13.90
C ALA A 58 -2.79 4.01 -14.54
N GLY A 59 -3.30 3.53 -15.67
CA GLY A 59 -4.46 4.10 -16.36
C GLY A 59 -5.78 3.36 -16.10
N THR A 60 -5.73 2.24 -15.36
CA THR A 60 -6.90 1.43 -15.01
C THR A 60 -6.91 1.13 -13.52
N ALA A 61 -8.09 0.82 -12.97
CA ALA A 61 -8.21 0.47 -11.54
C ALA A 61 -7.41 -0.79 -11.18
N ALA A 62 -7.44 -1.82 -12.03
CA ALA A 62 -6.70 -3.06 -11.81
C ALA A 62 -5.18 -2.85 -11.83
N ASP A 63 -4.68 -2.03 -12.76
CA ASP A 63 -3.26 -1.68 -12.80
C ASP A 63 -2.88 -0.81 -11.60
N ALA A 64 -3.77 0.07 -11.15
CA ALA A 64 -3.54 0.94 -10.00
C ALA A 64 -3.45 0.13 -8.69
N GLU A 65 -4.33 -0.86 -8.51
CA GLU A 65 -4.24 -1.82 -7.41
C GLU A 65 -2.90 -2.56 -7.43
N ALA A 66 -2.53 -3.13 -8.58
CA ALA A 66 -1.30 -3.91 -8.71
C ALA A 66 -0.04 -3.06 -8.46
N GLU A 67 0.01 -1.84 -9.01
CA GLU A 67 1.11 -0.90 -8.82
C GLU A 67 1.23 -0.46 -7.36
N ALA A 68 0.10 -0.06 -6.75
CA ALA A 68 0.08 0.38 -5.37
C ALA A 68 0.47 -0.75 -4.39
N ARG A 69 -0.01 -1.97 -4.66
CA ARG A 69 0.39 -3.17 -3.93
C ARG A 69 1.89 -3.45 -4.05
N GLY A 70 2.43 -3.43 -5.27
CA GLY A 70 3.87 -3.65 -5.49
C GLY A 70 4.73 -2.63 -4.75
N ARG A 71 4.34 -1.35 -4.75
CA ARG A 71 5.07 -0.29 -4.01
C ARG A 71 5.05 -0.51 -2.50
N ILE A 72 3.91 -0.90 -1.91
CA ILE A 72 3.86 -1.12 -0.45
C ILE A 72 4.59 -2.41 -0.03
N GLU A 73 4.54 -3.46 -0.84
CA GLU A 73 5.33 -4.68 -0.60
C GLU A 73 6.83 -4.36 -0.64
N ASP A 74 7.29 -3.58 -1.62
CA ASP A 74 8.69 -3.12 -1.70
C ASP A 74 9.09 -2.25 -0.50
N ASN A 75 8.21 -1.34 -0.05
CA ASN A 75 8.45 -0.54 1.15
C ASN A 75 8.59 -1.42 2.41
N ILE A 76 7.77 -2.47 2.55
CA ILE A 76 7.86 -3.42 3.66
C ILE A 76 9.17 -4.21 3.58
N GLU A 77 9.57 -4.66 2.38
CA GLU A 77 10.84 -5.36 2.17
C GLU A 77 12.05 -4.53 2.61
N HIS A 78 12.04 -3.24 2.27
CA HIS A 78 13.16 -2.33 2.55
C HIS A 78 13.01 -1.50 3.83
N LEU A 79 11.95 -1.73 4.62
CA LEU A 79 11.61 -0.93 5.81
C LEU A 79 11.52 0.58 5.51
N ALA A 80 11.10 0.94 4.29
CA ALA A 80 10.92 2.32 3.88
C ALA A 80 9.62 2.88 4.48
N GLY A 81 9.74 3.61 5.60
CA GLY A 81 8.58 4.12 6.33
C GLY A 81 7.84 3.05 7.15
N VAL A 82 8.45 1.87 7.37
CA VAL A 82 7.91 0.78 8.19
C VAL A 82 8.91 0.45 9.29
N SER A 83 8.45 0.43 10.55
CA SER A 83 9.28 0.15 11.71
C SER A 83 9.30 -1.35 12.07
N GLU A 84 10.52 -1.89 12.04
CA GLU A 84 11.09 -2.93 12.92
C GLU A 84 10.43 -3.16 14.29
#